data_AF-A0A5B2VLW9-F1
#
_entry.id   AF-A0A5B2VLW9-F1
#
_cell.length_a   1.000
_cell.length_b   1.000
_cell.length_c   1.000
_cell.angle_alpha   90.00
_cell.angle_beta   90.00
_cell.angle_gamma   90.00
#
_symmetry.space_group_name_H-M   'P 1'
#
loop_
_entity.id
_entity.type
_entity.pdbx_description
1 polymer ?
#
loop_
_entity_poly.entity_id
_entity_poly.type
_entity_poly.pdbx_seq_one_letter_code
_entity_poly.pdbx_strand_id
1 'polypeptide(L)'
;MGILCYFLADPICLCMRYTCFLLMLLSACNTDKYMQTRTYPATDNFLSALLHRNSARLGPVFTYPDSFQLQIIYTRIDRDAQNQPHFRDYYYRVDTGHYFYPASTVKLPGAILALEKLNDLHIPGLDRNTPMFTECLHGITNSVLRDPSAPDSLPSIGHYINKVFLVSDNDAFNRLYEFIGQQAFNERLWQMGYSRAQIRTRTGTGYLPPDSGRHTNTIWFARNGQELYRQPAVYSHLAFAPRHDSAGRSHFRRHPNIPDELVPGAMDFSEKNRLTLPDVHMILKSIIFPDAVTKSHQFRLTEDDYRFLYHSLSRLPTETRYPAYDTSEFYPAYVKFLLFGGERGAEMPPYIRIFNKPGWAYGYLTDVAYIADFAHNIEFMLSATVYVNKGGNIDGRYEFNETGKPFMKALGQVIYEYELKRKRKYPANLARYK
;
A
#
# COMPACT_ATOMS: atom_id res chain seq x y z
N MET A 1 -79.43 44.67 -1.92
CA MET A 1 -79.10 45.46 -0.71
C MET A 1 -77.68 45.12 -0.29
N GLY A 2 -76.83 46.14 -0.08
CA GLY A 2 -75.45 46.07 0.44
C GLY A 2 -74.40 45.78 -0.65
N ILE A 3 -73.88 46.74 -1.42
CA ILE A 3 -72.97 47.88 -1.14
C ILE A 3 -71.56 47.46 -0.68
N LEU A 4 -70.64 47.61 -1.66
CA LEU A 4 -69.21 48.00 -1.65
C LEU A 4 -68.29 47.52 -0.52
N CYS A 5 -67.18 46.87 -0.93
CA CYS A 5 -65.86 47.49 -0.77
C CYS A 5 -64.84 46.93 -1.79
N TYR A 6 -64.17 47.86 -2.46
CA TYR A 6 -63.02 47.69 -3.37
C TYR A 6 -61.86 46.97 -2.69
N PHE A 7 -61.12 46.11 -3.42
CA PHE A 7 -59.66 46.15 -3.38
C PHE A 7 -59.06 45.68 -4.72
N LEU A 8 -58.00 46.40 -5.08
CA LEU A 8 -57.29 46.43 -6.34
C LEU A 8 -56.59 45.10 -6.66
N ALA A 9 -56.49 44.81 -7.96
CA ALA A 9 -55.65 43.77 -8.50
C ALA A 9 -54.17 44.13 -8.28
N ASP A 10 -53.47 43.33 -7.47
CA ASP A 10 -52.03 43.43 -7.27
C ASP A 10 -51.28 42.53 -8.29
N PRO A 11 -50.43 43.07 -9.18
CA PRO A 11 -49.72 42.30 -10.20
C PRO A 11 -48.46 41.59 -9.66
N ILE A 12 -48.35 41.42 -8.34
CA ILE A 12 -47.14 40.86 -7.69
C ILE A 12 -47.29 39.36 -7.40
N CYS A 13 -48.51 38.81 -7.44
CA CYS A 13 -48.75 37.41 -7.06
C CYS A 13 -48.46 36.39 -8.19
N LEU A 14 -48.35 36.82 -9.45
CA LEU A 14 -48.03 35.94 -10.58
C LEU A 14 -46.52 35.71 -10.77
N CYS A 15 -45.68 36.66 -10.33
CA CYS A 15 -44.23 36.53 -10.48
C CYS A 15 -43.63 35.55 -9.45
N MET A 16 -44.27 35.37 -8.28
CA MET A 16 -43.71 34.54 -7.20
C MET A 16 -44.00 33.03 -7.36
N ARG A 17 -44.97 32.65 -8.18
CA ARG A 17 -45.25 31.23 -8.50
C ARG A 17 -44.31 30.65 -9.56
N TYR A 18 -43.76 31.47 -10.45
CA TYR A 18 -42.77 31.04 -11.45
C TYR A 18 -41.34 30.99 -10.89
N THR A 19 -40.97 31.85 -9.93
CA THR A 19 -39.65 31.81 -9.30
C THR A 19 -39.46 30.59 -8.39
N CYS A 20 -40.50 30.14 -7.68
CA CYS A 20 -40.44 28.91 -6.88
C CYS A 20 -40.40 27.63 -7.71
N PHE A 21 -41.00 27.61 -8.91
CA PHE A 21 -40.92 26.46 -9.83
C PHE A 21 -39.54 26.36 -10.51
N LEU A 22 -38.91 27.50 -10.83
CA LEU A 22 -37.56 27.52 -11.40
C LEU A 22 -36.48 27.11 -10.37
N LEU A 23 -36.65 27.44 -9.09
CA LEU A 23 -35.76 27.02 -8.00
C LEU A 23 -35.90 25.52 -7.64
N MET A 24 -37.08 24.91 -7.84
CA MET A 24 -37.24 23.46 -7.70
C MET A 24 -36.71 22.68 -8.91
N LEU A 25 -36.73 23.25 -10.12
CA LEU A 25 -36.10 22.64 -11.30
C LEU A 25 -34.57 22.75 -11.28
N LEU A 26 -34.01 23.81 -10.69
CA LEU A 26 -32.56 23.96 -10.49
C LEU A 26 -32.02 23.13 -9.32
N SER A 27 -32.88 22.66 -8.40
CA SER A 27 -32.50 21.73 -7.33
C SER A 27 -32.59 20.26 -7.75
N ALA A 28 -33.21 19.97 -8.90
CA ALA A 28 -33.33 18.62 -9.45
C ALA A 28 -32.17 18.23 -10.40
N CYS A 29 -31.24 19.14 -10.70
CA CYS A 29 -30.04 18.87 -11.49
C CYS A 29 -28.76 18.73 -10.64
N ASN A 30 -28.86 18.73 -9.30
CA ASN A 30 -27.72 18.52 -8.38
C ASN A 30 -27.76 17.13 -7.71
N THR A 31 -28.15 16.11 -8.47
CA THR A 31 -27.97 14.70 -8.12
C THR A 31 -26.74 14.11 -8.80
N ASP A 32 -25.60 14.80 -8.74
CA ASP A 32 -24.28 14.16 -8.81
C ASP A 32 -23.88 13.71 -7.40
N LYS A 33 -24.70 12.85 -6.81
CA LYS A 33 -24.33 12.13 -5.58
C LYS A 33 -23.38 11.00 -5.97
N TYR A 34 -22.09 11.24 -5.73
CA TYR A 34 -21.08 10.20 -5.55
C TYR A 34 -21.00 9.15 -6.67
N MET A 35 -21.03 9.57 -7.93
CA MET A 35 -20.57 8.69 -9.00
C MET A 35 -19.06 8.52 -8.80
N GLN A 36 -18.64 7.40 -8.22
CA GLN A 36 -17.22 7.03 -8.21
C GLN A 36 -16.79 6.89 -9.66
N THR A 37 -16.14 7.91 -10.21
CA THR A 37 -15.62 7.88 -11.57
C THR A 37 -14.63 6.72 -11.64
N ARG A 38 -14.99 5.67 -12.37
CA ARG A 38 -14.07 4.58 -12.67
C ARG A 38 -13.03 5.13 -13.64
N THR A 39 -11.84 5.37 -13.14
CA THR A 39 -10.73 5.86 -13.97
C THR A 39 -9.91 4.66 -14.42
N TYR A 40 -9.94 4.39 -15.73
CA TYR A 40 -9.06 3.45 -16.40
C TYR A 40 -7.85 4.24 -16.94
N PRO A 41 -6.62 3.90 -16.56
CA PRO A 41 -5.44 4.47 -17.20
C PRO A 41 -5.43 4.11 -18.69
N ALA A 42 -4.92 4.99 -19.57
CA ALA A 42 -4.78 4.69 -20.99
C ALA A 42 -3.87 3.46 -21.19
N THR A 43 -4.32 2.49 -21.99
CA THR A 43 -3.59 1.24 -22.23
C THR A 43 -3.12 1.13 -23.68
N ASP A 44 -1.83 0.84 -23.85
CA ASP A 44 -1.32 0.24 -25.09
C ASP A 44 -1.58 -1.28 -25.03
N ASN A 45 -1.99 -1.87 -26.16
CA ASN A 45 -2.26 -3.30 -26.32
C ASN A 45 -1.04 -4.21 -26.11
N PHE A 46 0.18 -3.67 -26.05
CA PHE A 46 1.42 -4.42 -25.88
C PHE A 46 1.37 -5.43 -24.72
N LEU A 47 1.06 -4.98 -23.50
CA LEU A 47 1.10 -5.86 -22.32
C LEU A 47 0.06 -6.97 -22.45
N SER A 48 -1.15 -6.63 -22.90
CA SER A 48 -2.20 -7.62 -23.17
C SER A 48 -1.72 -8.68 -24.17
N ALA A 49 -1.14 -8.28 -25.30
CA ALA A 49 -0.64 -9.22 -26.30
C ALA A 49 0.50 -10.11 -25.77
N LEU A 50 1.42 -9.56 -24.97
CA LEU A 50 2.50 -10.32 -24.34
C LEU A 50 1.95 -11.39 -23.38
N LEU A 51 0.97 -11.02 -22.56
CA LEU A 51 0.34 -11.94 -21.62
C LEU A 51 -0.45 -13.04 -22.34
N HIS A 52 -1.21 -12.70 -23.40
CA HIS A 52 -1.95 -13.69 -24.19
C HIS A 52 -1.06 -14.74 -24.83
N ARG A 53 0.12 -14.36 -25.34
CA ARG A 53 1.11 -15.30 -25.89
C ARG A 53 1.68 -16.26 -24.85
N ASN A 54 1.57 -15.92 -23.57
CA ASN A 54 2.04 -16.70 -22.44
C ASN A 54 0.88 -17.25 -21.58
N SER A 55 -0.35 -17.25 -22.10
CA SER A 55 -1.56 -17.62 -21.34
C SER A 55 -1.44 -18.99 -20.67
N ALA A 56 -0.89 -19.98 -21.38
CA ALA A 56 -0.66 -21.33 -20.84
C ALA A 56 0.25 -21.34 -19.61
N ARG A 57 1.28 -20.48 -19.57
CA ARG A 57 2.20 -20.34 -18.43
C ARG A 57 1.58 -19.56 -17.28
N LEU A 58 0.74 -18.57 -17.59
CA LEU A 58 0.04 -17.73 -16.62
C LEU A 58 -1.17 -18.44 -15.98
N GLY A 59 -1.62 -19.54 -16.59
CA GLY A 59 -2.58 -20.46 -16.00
C GLY A 59 -3.96 -19.83 -15.73
N PRO A 60 -4.73 -20.37 -14.76
CA PRO A 60 -6.14 -20.02 -14.57
C PRO A 60 -6.35 -18.55 -14.17
N VAL A 61 -5.38 -17.93 -13.49
CA VAL A 61 -5.48 -16.51 -13.09
C VAL A 61 -5.59 -15.60 -14.31
N PHE A 62 -4.84 -15.88 -15.37
CA PHE A 62 -4.93 -15.11 -16.60
C PHE A 62 -6.10 -15.55 -17.50
N THR A 63 -6.46 -16.85 -17.50
CA THR A 63 -7.60 -17.36 -18.26
C THR A 63 -8.94 -16.83 -17.74
N TYR A 64 -9.07 -16.62 -16.42
CA TYR A 64 -10.30 -16.16 -15.78
C TYR A 64 -10.07 -14.88 -14.95
N PRO A 65 -9.56 -13.79 -15.56
CA PRO A 65 -9.03 -12.66 -14.82
C PRO A 65 -10.08 -11.93 -13.99
N ASP A 66 -11.36 -12.03 -14.37
CA ASP A 66 -12.51 -11.49 -13.64
C ASP A 66 -12.75 -12.24 -12.32
N SER A 67 -12.71 -13.58 -12.37
CA SER A 67 -12.87 -14.43 -11.17
C SER A 67 -11.75 -14.23 -10.15
N PHE A 68 -10.56 -13.88 -10.65
CA PHE A 68 -9.38 -13.63 -9.83
C PHE A 68 -9.13 -12.12 -9.57
N GLN A 69 -10.03 -11.23 -10.00
CA GLN A 69 -9.91 -9.78 -9.85
C GLN A 69 -8.52 -9.24 -10.26
N LEU A 70 -7.94 -9.83 -11.29
CA LEU A 70 -6.55 -9.62 -11.68
C LEU A 70 -6.34 -8.18 -12.13
N GLN A 71 -5.34 -7.51 -11.56
CA GLN A 71 -4.79 -6.26 -12.09
C GLN A 71 -3.27 -6.34 -12.21
N ILE A 72 -2.70 -5.77 -13.27
CA ILE A 72 -1.25 -5.74 -13.50
C ILE A 72 -0.84 -4.34 -13.98
N ILE A 73 0.29 -3.86 -13.45
CA ILE A 73 1.01 -2.68 -13.93
C ILE A 73 2.43 -3.13 -14.26
N TYR A 74 2.86 -2.94 -15.50
CA TYR A 74 4.25 -3.13 -15.92
C TYR A 74 4.80 -1.80 -16.40
N THR A 75 5.92 -1.38 -15.83
CA THR A 75 6.60 -0.14 -16.22
C THR A 75 7.90 -0.50 -16.89
N ARG A 76 7.93 -0.21 -18.19
CA ARG A 76 9.16 -0.26 -18.96
C ARG A 76 10.00 0.96 -18.63
N ILE A 77 11.29 0.74 -18.41
CA ILE A 77 12.26 1.80 -18.14
C ILE A 77 13.28 1.81 -19.28
N ASP A 78 13.42 2.97 -19.91
CA ASP A 78 14.40 3.26 -20.95
C ASP A 78 15.34 4.35 -20.43
N ARG A 79 16.65 4.17 -20.62
CA ARG A 79 17.66 5.17 -20.22
C ARG A 79 18.04 5.99 -21.43
N ASP A 80 18.35 7.27 -21.23
CA ASP A 80 18.94 8.12 -22.25
C ASP A 80 20.48 8.20 -22.18
N ALA A 81 21.09 9.08 -22.97
CA ALA A 81 22.55 9.27 -23.03
C ALA A 81 23.14 9.77 -21.70
N GLN A 82 22.34 10.42 -20.85
CA GLN A 82 22.72 10.89 -19.51
C GLN A 82 22.30 9.88 -18.43
N ASN A 83 21.81 8.70 -18.83
CA ASN A 83 21.26 7.67 -17.97
C ASN A 83 20.04 8.11 -17.15
N GLN A 84 19.31 9.15 -17.59
CA GLN A 84 18.04 9.51 -16.96
C GLN A 84 16.96 8.50 -17.37
N PRO A 85 16.11 8.06 -16.42
CA PRO A 85 15.08 7.06 -16.70
C PRO A 85 13.83 7.69 -17.34
N HIS A 86 13.34 7.04 -18.39
CA HIS A 86 12.09 7.35 -19.08
C HIS A 86 11.13 6.19 -18.89
N PHE A 87 9.95 6.49 -18.35
CA PHE A 87 8.99 5.46 -17.94
C PHE A 87 7.86 5.34 -18.97
N ARG A 88 7.49 4.09 -19.24
CA ARG A 88 6.25 3.79 -19.95
C ARG A 88 5.47 2.72 -19.20
N ASP A 89 4.36 3.14 -18.61
CA ASP A 89 3.48 2.28 -17.84
C ASP A 89 2.47 1.59 -18.78
N TYR A 90 2.29 0.29 -18.58
CA TYR A 90 1.28 -0.53 -19.25
C TYR A 90 0.37 -1.13 -18.19
N TYR A 91 -0.93 -1.02 -18.41
CA TYR A 91 -1.94 -1.48 -17.46
C TYR A 91 -2.74 -2.63 -18.04
N TYR A 92 -3.06 -3.62 -17.21
CA TYR A 92 -3.98 -4.69 -17.55
C TYR A 92 -5.05 -4.77 -16.46
N ARG A 93 -6.30 -4.45 -16.84
CA ARG A 93 -7.50 -4.50 -15.97
C ARG A 93 -7.41 -3.69 -14.67
N VAL A 94 -6.58 -2.65 -14.64
CA VAL A 94 -6.44 -1.77 -13.49
C VAL A 94 -7.69 -0.90 -13.36
N ASP A 95 -8.37 -1.03 -12.23
CA ASP A 95 -9.58 -0.28 -11.90
C ASP A 95 -9.45 0.28 -10.48
N THR A 96 -9.31 1.61 -10.39
CA THR A 96 -9.18 2.35 -9.12
C THR A 96 -10.52 2.56 -8.38
N GLY A 97 -11.64 2.22 -9.03
CA GLY A 97 -12.96 2.15 -8.45
C GLY A 97 -13.23 0.82 -7.75
N HIS A 98 -12.59 -0.27 -8.20
CA HIS A 98 -12.76 -1.58 -7.61
C HIS A 98 -11.86 -1.78 -6.37
N TYR A 99 -12.47 -2.05 -5.21
CA TYR A 99 -11.74 -2.29 -3.98
C TYR A 99 -11.03 -3.65 -4.00
N PHE A 100 -9.80 -3.66 -3.50
CA PHE A 100 -9.14 -4.86 -3.00
C PHE A 100 -8.54 -4.54 -1.64
N TYR A 101 -8.36 -5.55 -0.79
CA TYR A 101 -7.71 -5.34 0.50
C TYR A 101 -6.20 -5.21 0.31
N PRO A 102 -5.58 -4.06 0.63
CA PRO A 102 -4.16 -3.81 0.34
C PRO A 102 -3.20 -4.65 1.20
N ALA A 103 -3.69 -5.27 2.28
CA ALA A 103 -2.88 -6.05 3.21
C ALA A 103 -1.60 -5.30 3.61
N SER A 104 -0.45 -5.99 3.67
CA SER A 104 0.83 -5.42 4.08
C SER A 104 1.47 -4.43 3.11
N THR A 105 0.86 -4.14 1.95
CA THR A 105 1.40 -3.10 1.04
C THR A 105 1.32 -1.71 1.67
N VAL A 106 0.39 -1.48 2.60
CA VAL A 106 0.28 -0.22 3.37
C VAL A 106 1.52 0.07 4.22
N LYS A 107 2.35 -0.95 4.49
CA LYS A 107 3.57 -0.79 5.26
C LYS A 107 4.66 -0.06 4.49
N LEU A 108 4.59 -0.05 3.15
CA LEU A 108 5.52 0.68 2.30
C LEU A 108 5.48 2.18 2.62
N PRO A 109 4.35 2.91 2.45
CA PRO A 109 4.30 4.32 2.81
C PRO A 109 4.51 4.55 4.31
N GLY A 110 4.10 3.63 5.19
CA GLY A 110 4.32 3.80 6.63
C GLY A 110 5.80 3.76 7.03
N ALA A 111 6.60 2.88 6.44
CA ALA A 111 8.04 2.86 6.68
C ALA A 111 8.72 4.16 6.26
N ILE A 112 8.31 4.71 5.12
CA ILE A 112 8.94 5.89 4.52
C ILE A 112 8.50 7.16 5.24
N LEU A 113 7.22 7.30 5.56
CA LEU A 113 6.69 8.46 6.29
C LEU A 113 7.21 8.54 7.72
N ALA A 114 7.61 7.42 8.33
CA ALA A 114 8.28 7.45 9.62
C ALA A 114 9.66 8.12 9.53
N LEU A 115 10.44 7.84 8.47
CA LEU A 115 11.71 8.54 8.21
C LEU A 115 11.48 10.01 7.85
N GLU A 116 10.46 10.29 7.03
CA GLU A 116 10.11 11.67 6.69
C GLU A 116 9.77 12.49 7.94
N LYS A 117 8.89 11.96 8.80
CA LYS A 117 8.53 12.60 10.07
C LYS A 117 9.75 12.80 10.96
N LEU A 118 10.65 11.82 11.04
CA LEU A 118 11.87 11.91 11.82
C LEU A 118 12.76 13.07 11.33
N ASN A 119 12.95 13.19 10.02
CA ASN A 119 13.74 14.27 9.41
C ASN A 119 13.12 15.64 9.70
N ASP A 120 11.79 15.76 9.64
CA ASP A 120 11.07 17.01 9.91
C ASP A 120 11.21 17.50 11.35
N LEU A 121 11.62 16.66 12.30
CA LEU A 121 11.86 17.09 13.68
C LEU A 121 13.11 17.99 13.79
N HIS A 122 14.10 17.83 12.90
CA HIS A 122 15.34 18.61 12.90
C HIS A 122 16.08 18.68 14.25
N ILE A 123 16.02 17.62 15.05
CA ILE A 123 16.64 17.56 16.39
C ILE A 123 18.09 17.02 16.27
N PRO A 124 19.11 17.79 16.71
CA PRO A 124 20.49 17.31 16.69
C PRO A 124 20.68 16.01 17.49
N GLY A 125 21.35 15.03 16.90
CA GLY A 125 21.62 13.73 17.53
C GLY A 125 20.44 12.76 17.54
N LEU A 126 19.26 13.15 17.03
CA LEU A 126 18.13 12.27 16.78
C LEU A 126 18.23 11.71 15.34
N ASP A 127 18.36 10.39 15.22
CA ASP A 127 18.46 9.69 13.94
C ASP A 127 17.65 8.38 13.96
N ARG A 128 17.58 7.68 12.82
CA ARG A 128 16.75 6.48 12.67
C ARG A 128 17.17 5.32 13.58
N ASN A 129 18.40 5.34 14.08
CA ASN A 129 18.96 4.34 14.98
C ASN A 129 18.89 4.78 16.44
N THR A 130 18.40 5.99 16.74
CA THR A 130 18.10 6.38 18.12
C THR A 130 17.02 5.46 18.70
N PRO A 131 17.22 4.91 19.92
CA PRO A 131 16.21 4.11 20.58
C PRO A 131 14.86 4.83 20.69
N MET A 132 13.80 4.17 20.23
CA MET A 132 12.41 4.65 20.20
C MET A 132 11.54 3.78 21.10
N PHE A 133 11.09 4.34 22.21
CA PHE A 133 10.31 3.63 23.22
C PHE A 133 8.83 3.98 23.11
N THR A 134 7.98 3.01 23.42
CA THR A 134 6.52 3.17 23.33
C THR A 134 5.86 2.81 24.65
N GLU A 135 5.00 3.69 25.17
CA GLU A 135 4.11 3.35 26.29
C GLU A 135 3.01 2.39 25.85
N CYS A 136 2.34 1.77 26.83
CA CYS A 136 1.19 0.92 26.57
C CYS A 136 0.01 1.77 26.10
N LEU A 137 -0.71 1.28 25.08
CA LEU A 137 -2.05 1.73 24.75
C LEU A 137 -3.04 0.65 25.21
N HIS A 138 -3.61 0.85 26.40
CA HIS A 138 -4.42 -0.17 27.08
C HIS A 138 -5.52 -0.75 26.17
N GLY A 139 -5.56 -2.08 26.08
CA GLY A 139 -6.52 -2.81 25.24
C GLY A 139 -6.20 -2.81 23.74
N ILE A 140 -5.11 -2.16 23.31
CA ILE A 140 -4.72 -2.06 21.90
C ILE A 140 -3.31 -2.62 21.68
N THR A 141 -2.28 -2.04 22.31
CA THR A 141 -0.87 -2.42 22.12
C THR A 141 -0.07 -2.32 23.42
N ASN A 142 0.82 -3.27 23.65
CA ASN A 142 1.72 -3.28 24.80
C ASN A 142 2.84 -2.24 24.65
N SER A 143 3.43 -1.84 25.78
CA SER A 143 4.66 -1.03 25.78
C SER A 143 5.83 -1.80 25.15
N VAL A 144 6.75 -1.06 24.54
CA VAL A 144 8.01 -1.62 24.00
C VAL A 144 9.16 -0.80 24.53
N LEU A 145 9.90 -1.40 25.47
CA LEU A 145 11.10 -0.82 26.07
C LEU A 145 12.39 -1.51 25.61
N ARG A 146 12.26 -2.69 24.97
CA ARG A 146 13.35 -3.50 24.44
C ARG A 146 12.88 -4.21 23.17
N ASP A 147 13.81 -4.44 22.25
CA ASP A 147 13.62 -5.33 21.10
C ASP A 147 14.85 -6.25 21.02
N PRO A 148 14.80 -7.49 21.55
CA PRO A 148 15.96 -8.38 21.60
C PRO A 148 16.45 -8.82 20.22
N SER A 149 15.68 -8.56 19.14
CA SER A 149 16.13 -8.81 17.78
C SER A 149 17.06 -7.72 17.22
N ALA A 150 17.19 -6.59 17.92
CA ALA A 150 18.08 -5.50 17.57
C ALA A 150 19.51 -5.75 18.10
N PRO A 151 20.57 -5.19 17.46
CA PRO A 151 21.97 -5.40 17.86
C PRO A 151 22.27 -5.03 19.32
N ASP A 152 21.63 -3.98 19.83
CA ASP A 152 21.77 -3.44 21.19
C ASP A 152 20.57 -3.78 22.09
N SER A 153 19.68 -4.66 21.62
CA SER A 153 18.40 -4.99 22.25
C SER A 153 17.43 -3.80 22.42
N LEU A 154 17.63 -2.70 21.68
CA LEU A 154 16.79 -1.52 21.75
C LEU A 154 15.96 -1.31 20.47
N PRO A 155 14.69 -0.94 20.60
CA PRO A 155 13.84 -0.63 19.44
C PRO A 155 14.28 0.66 18.76
N SER A 156 14.21 0.73 17.42
CA SER A 156 14.47 1.97 16.66
C SER A 156 13.68 1.98 15.36
N ILE A 157 13.47 3.18 14.77
CA ILE A 157 12.78 3.31 13.47
C ILE A 157 13.48 2.47 12.40
N GLY A 158 14.81 2.55 12.32
CA GLY A 158 15.60 1.79 11.36
C GLY A 158 15.43 0.28 11.53
N HIS A 159 15.42 -0.20 12.78
CA HIS A 159 15.21 -1.64 13.05
C HIS A 159 13.81 -2.09 12.66
N TYR A 160 12.79 -1.31 12.96
CA TYR A 160 11.42 -1.61 12.53
C TYR A 160 11.26 -1.63 11.01
N ILE A 161 11.89 -0.70 10.30
CA ILE A 161 11.85 -0.66 8.84
C ILE A 161 12.49 -1.93 8.24
N ASN A 162 13.62 -2.40 8.79
CA ASN A 162 14.22 -3.67 8.38
C ASN A 162 13.25 -4.84 8.57
N LYS A 163 12.63 -4.98 9.75
CA LYS A 163 11.64 -6.04 10.03
C LYS A 163 10.45 -5.99 9.06
N VAL A 164 9.98 -4.79 8.73
CA VAL A 164 8.88 -4.58 7.77
C VAL A 164 9.25 -5.05 6.36
N PHE A 165 10.46 -4.77 5.87
CA PHE A 165 10.83 -5.14 4.51
C PHE A 165 11.37 -6.57 4.37
N LEU A 166 12.03 -7.11 5.40
CA LEU A 166 12.57 -8.48 5.37
C LEU A 166 11.49 -9.55 5.46
N VAL A 167 10.56 -9.41 6.42
CA VAL A 167 9.56 -10.47 6.72
C VAL A 167 8.14 -9.94 6.85
N SER A 168 7.91 -8.66 6.51
CA SER A 168 6.59 -8.04 6.62
C SER A 168 6.02 -8.07 8.04
N ASP A 169 6.88 -7.84 9.05
CA ASP A 169 6.53 -7.83 10.48
C ASP A 169 5.39 -6.83 10.80
N ASN A 170 4.36 -7.31 11.51
CA ASN A 170 3.18 -6.52 11.87
C ASN A 170 3.45 -5.57 13.03
N ASP A 171 4.13 -6.03 14.06
CA ASP A 171 4.39 -5.23 15.25
C ASP A 171 5.32 -4.06 14.92
N ALA A 172 6.37 -4.30 14.14
CA ALA A 172 7.27 -3.27 13.64
C ALA A 172 6.50 -2.17 12.88
N PHE A 173 5.60 -2.54 11.96
CA PHE A 173 4.77 -1.56 11.28
C PHE A 173 3.84 -0.82 12.24
N ASN A 174 3.25 -1.52 13.22
CA ASN A 174 2.34 -0.90 14.18
C ASN A 174 3.07 0.16 15.03
N ARG A 175 4.34 -0.05 15.37
CA ARG A 175 5.18 0.95 16.05
C ARG A 175 5.45 2.17 15.17
N LEU A 176 5.71 1.97 13.87
CA LEU A 176 5.87 3.08 12.91
C LEU A 176 4.55 3.84 12.70
N TYR A 177 3.42 3.13 12.61
CA TYR A 177 2.09 3.73 12.55
C TYR A 177 1.79 4.59 13.78
N GLU A 178 2.14 4.12 14.98
CA GLU A 178 1.97 4.87 16.23
C GLU A 178 2.88 6.09 16.28
N PHE A 179 4.10 5.98 15.76
CA PHE A 179 4.99 7.13 15.62
C PHE A 179 4.38 8.18 14.68
N ILE A 180 3.85 7.80 13.52
CA ILE A 180 3.29 8.76 12.56
C ILE A 180 1.97 9.37 13.05
N GLY A 181 1.04 8.52 13.53
CA GLY A 181 -0.34 8.89 13.81
C GLY A 181 -1.25 8.78 12.58
N GLN A 182 -2.48 8.30 12.76
CA GLN A 182 -3.43 8.07 11.66
C GLN A 182 -3.68 9.34 10.82
N GLN A 183 -3.85 10.47 11.49
CA GLN A 183 -4.17 11.74 10.83
C GLN A 183 -3.04 12.20 9.91
N ALA A 184 -1.85 12.39 10.47
CA ALA A 184 -0.67 12.81 9.72
C ALA A 184 -0.32 11.85 8.59
N PHE A 185 -0.50 10.53 8.78
CA PHE A 185 -0.28 9.53 7.74
C PHE A 185 -1.16 9.82 6.51
N ASN A 186 -2.47 9.95 6.72
CA ASN A 186 -3.40 10.13 5.61
C ASN A 186 -3.28 11.51 4.96
N GLU A 187 -3.21 12.57 5.76
CA GLU A 187 -3.05 13.94 5.25
C GLU A 187 -1.80 14.06 4.39
N ARG A 188 -0.69 13.45 4.81
CA ARG A 188 0.54 13.48 4.02
C ARG A 188 0.39 12.72 2.71
N LEU A 189 -0.22 11.53 2.71
CA LEU A 189 -0.50 10.81 1.45
C LEU A 189 -1.40 11.62 0.51
N TRP A 190 -2.40 12.32 1.02
CA TRP A 190 -3.29 13.16 0.21
C TRP A 190 -2.57 14.38 -0.36
N GLN A 191 -1.72 15.04 0.43
CA GLN A 191 -0.86 16.13 -0.04
C GLN A 191 0.10 15.67 -1.14
N MET A 192 0.52 14.40 -1.12
CA MET A 192 1.33 13.79 -2.17
C MET A 192 0.55 13.37 -3.42
N GLY A 193 -0.76 13.60 -3.47
CA GLY A 193 -1.60 13.25 -4.63
C GLY A 193 -2.34 11.92 -4.50
N TYR A 194 -2.08 11.11 -3.46
CA TYR A 194 -2.75 9.82 -3.22
C TYR A 194 -4.12 10.02 -2.53
N SER A 195 -4.98 10.85 -3.11
CA SER A 195 -6.25 11.33 -2.53
C SER A 195 -7.26 10.25 -2.09
N ARG A 196 -7.10 9.02 -2.58
CA ARG A 196 -7.98 7.87 -2.23
C ARG A 196 -7.40 6.97 -1.16
N ALA A 197 -6.18 7.21 -0.70
CA ALA A 197 -5.55 6.46 0.38
C ALA A 197 -6.36 6.62 1.67
N GLN A 198 -6.57 5.51 2.39
CA GLN A 198 -7.18 5.51 3.72
C GLN A 198 -6.45 4.49 4.60
N ILE A 199 -5.49 4.93 5.39
CA ILE A 199 -4.81 4.11 6.39
C ILE A 199 -5.54 4.31 7.72
N ARG A 200 -6.46 3.39 8.04
CA ARG A 200 -7.36 3.46 9.19
C ARG A 200 -6.85 2.66 10.39
N THR A 201 -6.15 1.55 10.14
CA THR A 201 -5.81 0.59 11.19
C THR A 201 -4.38 0.10 11.11
N ARG A 202 -3.87 -0.30 12.27
CA ARG A 202 -2.75 -1.24 12.44
C ARG A 202 -2.97 -2.51 11.61
N THR A 203 -1.90 -3.26 11.38
CA THR A 203 -1.91 -4.53 10.64
C THR A 203 -1.71 -5.72 11.56
N GLY A 204 -2.27 -6.88 11.20
CA GLY A 204 -2.05 -8.14 11.92
C GLY A 204 -2.62 -8.18 13.33
N THR A 205 -3.37 -7.16 13.74
CA THR A 205 -4.06 -7.16 15.02
C THR A 205 -5.29 -8.04 14.94
N GLY A 206 -5.61 -8.73 16.03
CA GLY A 206 -6.88 -9.45 16.19
C GLY A 206 -8.07 -8.49 16.20
N TYR A 207 -9.12 -8.87 16.94
CA TYR A 207 -10.19 -7.92 17.23
C TYR A 207 -9.61 -6.74 18.02
N LEU A 208 -9.89 -5.52 17.56
CA LEU A 208 -9.65 -4.29 18.30
C LEU A 208 -10.98 -3.57 18.48
N PRO A 209 -11.19 -2.84 19.60
CA PRO A 209 -12.34 -1.98 19.75
C PRO A 209 -12.51 -1.04 18.55
N PRO A 210 -13.76 -0.66 18.19
CA PRO A 210 -14.00 0.47 17.30
C PRO A 210 -13.15 1.67 17.73
N ASP A 211 -12.72 2.49 16.78
CA ASP A 211 -11.93 3.69 17.03
C ASP A 211 -10.45 3.48 17.43
N SER A 212 -10.02 2.25 17.72
CA SER A 212 -8.61 1.95 18.11
C SER A 212 -7.55 2.45 17.13
N GLY A 213 -7.92 2.59 15.86
CA GLY A 213 -7.04 3.13 14.83
C GLY A 213 -6.70 4.61 15.01
N ARG A 214 -7.55 5.39 15.70
CA ARG A 214 -7.36 6.83 15.91
C ARG A 214 -6.39 7.15 17.03
N HIS A 215 -6.18 6.23 17.96
CA HIS A 215 -5.33 6.42 19.13
C HIS A 215 -3.91 5.91 18.88
N THR A 216 -2.93 6.73 19.24
CA THR A 216 -1.53 6.32 19.39
C THR A 216 -1.04 6.58 20.81
N ASN A 217 -0.13 5.76 21.29
CA ASN A 217 0.52 5.90 22.59
C ASN A 217 1.56 7.03 22.60
N THR A 218 1.96 7.43 23.80
CA THR A 218 3.18 8.23 24.02
C THR A 218 4.39 7.49 23.47
N ILE A 219 5.27 8.23 22.79
CA ILE A 219 6.53 7.73 22.25
C ILE A 219 7.64 8.71 22.62
N TRP A 220 8.81 8.19 22.96
CA TRP A 220 9.98 9.03 23.18
C TRP A 220 11.24 8.38 22.63
N PHE A 221 12.20 9.23 22.30
CA PHE A 221 13.52 8.85 21.83
C PHE A 221 14.54 9.24 22.87
N ALA A 222 15.40 8.30 23.25
CA ALA A 222 16.47 8.57 24.20
C ALA A 222 17.75 7.84 23.82
N ARG A 223 18.88 8.45 24.14
CA ARG A 223 20.22 7.88 23.93
C ARG A 223 21.04 8.10 25.18
N ASN A 224 21.70 7.05 25.66
CA ASN A 224 22.55 7.11 26.87
C ASN A 224 21.86 7.71 28.11
N GLY A 225 20.56 7.44 28.27
CA GLY A 225 19.75 7.95 29.38
C GLY A 225 19.23 9.38 29.21
N GLN A 226 19.61 10.09 28.14
CA GLN A 226 19.08 11.41 27.81
C GLN A 226 17.92 11.30 26.82
N GLU A 227 16.76 11.85 27.21
CA GLU A 227 15.63 12.05 26.29
C GLU A 227 15.96 13.15 25.27
N LEU A 228 15.78 12.84 23.99
CA LEU A 228 16.01 13.76 22.87
C LEU A 228 14.68 14.30 22.32
N TYR A 229 13.63 13.50 22.35
CA TYR A 229 12.32 13.86 21.83
C TYR A 229 11.23 13.04 22.51
N ARG A 230 10.05 13.65 22.71
CA ARG A 230 8.85 12.98 23.20
C ARG A 230 7.63 13.51 22.46
N GLN A 231 6.79 12.60 22.01
CA GLN A 231 5.42 12.91 21.60
C GLN A 231 4.43 12.31 22.61
N PRO A 232 3.42 13.07 23.04
CA PRO A 232 2.33 12.53 23.84
C PRO A 232 1.48 11.56 22.99
N ALA A 233 0.58 10.84 23.64
CA ALA A 233 -0.50 10.13 22.96
C ALA A 233 -1.30 11.09 22.06
N VAL A 234 -1.69 10.64 20.86
CA VAL A 234 -2.42 11.45 19.88
C VAL A 234 -3.74 10.78 19.52
N TYR A 235 -4.76 11.61 19.28
CA TYR A 235 -6.04 11.19 18.73
C TYR A 235 -6.26 11.82 17.35
N SER A 236 -6.68 11.00 16.39
CA SER A 236 -7.03 11.45 15.03
C SER A 236 -8.48 11.93 14.95
N HIS A 237 -8.70 13.16 14.49
CA HIS A 237 -10.05 13.70 14.27
C HIS A 237 -10.56 13.52 12.83
N LEU A 238 -9.81 12.81 11.97
CA LEU A 238 -10.19 12.61 10.58
C LEU A 238 -11.52 11.88 10.43
N ALA A 239 -12.47 12.49 9.73
CA ALA A 239 -13.65 11.79 9.24
C ALA A 239 -13.36 11.28 7.82
N PHE A 240 -13.46 9.98 7.62
CA PHE A 240 -13.38 9.42 6.28
C PHE A 240 -14.77 9.33 5.66
N ALA A 241 -14.87 9.61 4.36
CA ALA A 241 -16.11 9.39 3.63
C ALA A 241 -16.54 7.90 3.75
N PRO A 242 -17.85 7.63 3.92
CA PRO A 242 -18.38 6.28 3.92
C PRO A 242 -17.99 5.52 2.65
N ARG A 243 -17.78 4.21 2.80
CA ARG A 243 -17.57 3.27 1.69
C ARG A 243 -18.51 2.09 1.87
N HIS A 244 -18.65 1.32 0.81
CA HIS A 244 -19.45 0.09 0.77
C HIS A 244 -18.61 -1.00 0.12
N ASP A 245 -17.43 -1.24 0.70
CA ASP A 245 -16.50 -2.22 0.18
C ASP A 245 -16.79 -3.55 0.86
N SER A 246 -17.00 -4.60 0.07
CA SER A 246 -17.26 -5.95 0.61
C SER A 246 -16.69 -7.03 -0.30
N ALA A 247 -16.38 -8.19 0.28
CA ALA A 247 -15.87 -9.33 -0.47
C ALA A 247 -16.26 -10.67 0.17
N GLY A 248 -16.25 -11.72 -0.65
CA GLY A 248 -16.67 -13.05 -0.25
C GLY A 248 -18.19 -13.22 -0.21
N ARG A 249 -18.61 -14.43 0.15
CA ARG A 249 -20.01 -14.86 0.29
C ARG A 249 -20.33 -15.28 1.72
N SER A 250 -19.30 -15.58 2.51
CA SER A 250 -19.36 -15.84 3.95
C SER A 250 -18.06 -15.33 4.59
N HIS A 251 -18.06 -15.13 5.90
CA HIS A 251 -16.87 -14.70 6.63
C HIS A 251 -16.92 -15.09 8.10
N PHE A 252 -15.74 -15.18 8.74
CA PHE A 252 -15.69 -15.32 10.19
C PHE A 252 -16.12 -14.03 10.88
N ARG A 253 -17.17 -14.12 11.70
CA ARG A 253 -17.54 -13.06 12.65
C ARG A 253 -16.62 -13.14 13.86
N ARG A 254 -15.67 -12.20 13.94
CA ARG A 254 -14.75 -12.11 15.08
C ARG A 254 -15.41 -11.41 16.26
N HIS A 255 -15.27 -11.99 17.45
CA HIS A 255 -15.73 -11.42 18.70
C HIS A 255 -14.70 -11.69 19.80
N PRO A 256 -14.43 -10.73 20.72
CA PRO A 256 -13.40 -10.92 21.76
C PRO A 256 -13.70 -12.08 22.72
N ASN A 257 -14.99 -12.42 22.91
CA ASN A 257 -15.43 -13.36 23.94
C ASN A 257 -16.16 -14.61 23.39
N ILE A 258 -16.22 -14.78 22.07
CA ILE A 258 -16.96 -15.90 21.45
C ILE A 258 -16.06 -16.49 20.35
N PRO A 259 -16.01 -17.82 20.17
CA PRO A 259 -15.30 -18.43 19.06
C PRO A 259 -15.72 -17.84 17.71
N ASP A 260 -14.77 -17.72 16.79
CA ASP A 260 -15.05 -17.28 15.43
C ASP A 260 -16.08 -18.21 14.78
N GLU A 261 -17.18 -17.62 14.30
CA GLU A 261 -18.28 -18.34 13.65
C GLU A 261 -18.34 -17.94 12.18
N LEU A 262 -18.41 -18.93 11.28
CA LEU A 262 -18.57 -18.67 9.85
C LEU A 262 -20.03 -18.30 9.58
N VAL A 263 -20.26 -17.04 9.22
CA VAL A 263 -21.61 -16.52 8.95
C VAL A 263 -21.80 -16.24 7.46
N PRO A 264 -23.02 -16.43 6.91
CA PRO A 264 -23.31 -16.07 5.53
C PRO A 264 -23.27 -14.54 5.34
N GLY A 265 -22.90 -14.10 4.13
CA GLY A 265 -22.79 -12.70 3.74
C GLY A 265 -21.35 -12.27 3.45
N ALA A 266 -21.20 -11.30 2.54
CA ALA A 266 -19.90 -10.69 2.25
C ALA A 266 -19.34 -10.01 3.51
N MET A 267 -18.02 -10.11 3.72
CA MET A 267 -17.36 -9.35 4.78
C MET A 267 -17.33 -7.87 4.42
N ASP A 268 -17.64 -7.01 5.38
CA ASP A 268 -17.51 -5.55 5.23
C ASP A 268 -16.04 -5.10 5.40
N PHE A 269 -15.52 -4.42 4.39
CA PHE A 269 -14.19 -3.82 4.32
C PHE A 269 -14.20 -2.29 4.40
N SER A 270 -15.35 -1.67 4.63
CA SER A 270 -15.53 -0.21 4.59
C SER A 270 -14.70 0.53 5.65
N GLU A 271 -14.37 -0.14 6.77
CA GLU A 271 -13.50 0.38 7.83
C GLU A 271 -12.05 -0.15 7.77
N LYS A 272 -11.71 -0.94 6.75
CA LYS A 272 -10.35 -1.45 6.53
C LYS A 272 -9.49 -0.46 5.75
N ASN A 273 -8.18 -0.65 5.81
CA ASN A 273 -7.25 0.14 5.02
C ASN A 273 -7.58 0.08 3.51
N ARG A 274 -7.29 1.18 2.81
CA ARG A 274 -7.43 1.34 1.36
C ARG A 274 -6.18 1.95 0.77
N LEU A 275 -5.62 1.29 -0.23
CA LEU A 275 -4.54 1.80 -1.06
C LEU A 275 -4.63 1.09 -2.41
N THR A 276 -4.70 1.82 -3.51
CA THR A 276 -4.91 1.21 -4.84
C THR A 276 -3.59 0.69 -5.41
N LEU A 277 -3.63 -0.26 -6.35
CA LEU A 277 -2.43 -0.82 -6.97
C LEU A 277 -1.58 0.29 -7.65
N PRO A 278 -2.18 1.25 -8.38
CA PRO A 278 -1.46 2.42 -8.89
C PRO A 278 -0.81 3.27 -7.78
N ASP A 279 -1.48 3.51 -6.65
CA ASP A 279 -0.90 4.28 -5.56
C ASP A 279 0.34 3.59 -4.99
N VAL A 280 0.27 2.28 -4.68
CA VAL A 280 1.43 1.54 -4.15
C VAL A 280 2.57 1.50 -5.18
N HIS A 281 2.24 1.31 -6.46
CA HIS A 281 3.21 1.32 -7.56
C HIS A 281 3.94 2.67 -7.64
N MET A 282 3.20 3.78 -7.60
CA MET A 282 3.77 5.13 -7.66
C MET A 282 4.55 5.50 -6.40
N ILE A 283 4.09 5.07 -5.21
CA ILE A 283 4.86 5.21 -3.98
C ILE A 283 6.21 4.51 -4.12
N LEU A 284 6.25 3.25 -4.59
CA LEU A 284 7.53 2.57 -4.82
C LEU A 284 8.40 3.31 -5.84
N LYS A 285 7.81 3.77 -6.95
CA LYS A 285 8.53 4.53 -7.99
C LYS A 285 9.16 5.80 -7.45
N SER A 286 8.46 6.52 -6.58
CA SER A 286 8.96 7.75 -5.94
C SER A 286 10.14 7.52 -4.98
N ILE A 287 10.29 6.30 -4.45
CA ILE A 287 11.45 5.92 -3.64
C ILE A 287 12.63 5.56 -4.54
N ILE A 288 12.39 4.72 -5.55
CA ILE A 288 13.46 4.19 -6.42
C ILE A 288 13.99 5.28 -7.36
N PHE A 289 13.14 6.22 -7.77
CA PHE A 289 13.45 7.30 -8.71
C PHE A 289 12.95 8.66 -8.17
N PRO A 290 13.50 9.15 -7.05
CA PRO A 290 13.01 10.38 -6.41
C PRO A 290 13.14 11.59 -7.34
N ASP A 291 14.19 11.63 -8.16
CA ASP A 291 14.47 12.70 -9.10
C ASP A 291 13.52 12.72 -10.32
N ALA A 292 12.76 11.65 -10.53
CA ALA A 292 11.90 11.49 -11.70
C ALA A 292 10.40 11.62 -11.41
N VAL A 293 10.04 11.98 -10.17
CA VAL A 293 8.67 12.34 -9.78
C VAL A 293 8.59 13.85 -9.50
N THR A 294 7.40 14.42 -9.63
CA THR A 294 7.18 15.83 -9.29
C THR A 294 7.46 16.09 -7.81
N LYS A 295 7.91 17.30 -7.44
CA LYS A 295 8.22 17.68 -6.05
C LYS A 295 7.10 17.34 -5.04
N SER A 296 5.83 17.45 -5.42
CA SER A 296 4.70 17.11 -4.53
C SER A 296 4.63 15.63 -4.17
N HIS A 297 5.09 14.75 -5.07
CA HIS A 297 5.12 13.29 -4.89
C HIS A 297 6.44 12.79 -4.26
N GLN A 298 7.41 13.68 -4.00
CA GLN A 298 8.66 13.32 -3.35
C GLN A 298 8.48 13.22 -1.83
N PHE A 299 9.17 12.26 -1.23
CA PHE A 299 9.34 12.19 0.21
C PHE A 299 10.49 13.12 0.65
N ARG A 300 10.37 13.75 1.82
CA ARG A 300 11.42 14.60 2.42
C ARG A 300 12.49 13.75 3.12
N LEU A 301 13.24 13.01 2.31
CA LEU A 301 14.29 12.09 2.76
C LEU A 301 15.67 12.63 2.42
N THR A 302 16.67 12.25 3.22
CA THR A 302 18.07 12.48 2.89
C THR A 302 18.58 11.39 1.93
N GLU A 303 19.71 11.63 1.25
CA GLU A 303 20.35 10.57 0.44
C GLU A 303 20.74 9.34 1.27
N ASP A 304 21.06 9.53 2.55
CA ASP A 304 21.35 8.41 3.45
C ASP A 304 20.12 7.55 3.73
N ASP A 305 18.95 8.17 3.86
CA ASP A 305 17.67 7.46 4.00
C ASP A 305 17.32 6.68 2.73
N TYR A 306 17.53 7.26 1.54
CA TYR A 306 17.32 6.54 0.28
C TYR A 306 18.22 5.30 0.17
N ARG A 307 19.52 5.43 0.46
CA ARG A 307 20.44 4.27 0.49
C ARG A 307 19.99 3.21 1.49
N PHE A 308 19.60 3.63 2.69
CA PHE A 308 19.06 2.74 3.71
C PHE A 308 17.82 1.98 3.20
N LEU A 309 16.85 2.69 2.60
CA LEU A 309 15.64 2.08 2.04
C LEU A 309 15.95 1.11 0.90
N TYR A 310 16.89 1.42 -0.01
CA TYR A 310 17.30 0.51 -1.09
C TYR A 310 17.88 -0.78 -0.53
N HIS A 311 18.76 -0.70 0.47
CA HIS A 311 19.24 -1.88 1.16
C HIS A 311 18.09 -2.65 1.82
N SER A 312 17.24 -2.01 2.63
CA SER A 312 16.16 -2.71 3.33
C SER A 312 15.13 -3.36 2.39
N LEU A 313 14.77 -2.71 1.28
CA LEU A 313 13.80 -3.23 0.30
C LEU A 313 14.33 -4.45 -0.48
N SER A 314 15.63 -4.47 -0.78
CA SER A 314 16.28 -5.50 -1.62
C SER A 314 16.84 -6.69 -0.85
N ARG A 315 17.13 -6.51 0.43
CA ARG A 315 17.80 -7.50 1.28
C ARG A 315 16.92 -8.73 1.52
N LEU A 316 17.58 -9.87 1.65
CA LEU A 316 16.97 -11.16 1.93
C LEU A 316 17.04 -11.47 3.43
N PRO A 317 16.08 -12.22 4.01
CA PRO A 317 16.13 -12.60 5.42
C PRO A 317 17.43 -13.30 5.83
N THR A 318 18.05 -14.04 4.91
CA THR A 318 19.32 -14.76 5.12
C THR A 318 20.56 -13.86 5.08
N GLU A 319 20.43 -12.61 4.67
CA GLU A 319 21.55 -11.65 4.55
C GLU A 319 21.65 -10.73 5.77
N THR A 320 20.83 -10.92 6.80
CA THR A 320 20.82 -10.11 8.00
C THR A 320 21.37 -10.84 9.22
N ARG A 321 22.10 -10.10 10.06
CA ARG A 321 22.53 -10.53 11.39
C ARG A 321 21.53 -10.11 12.47
N TYR A 322 20.84 -8.99 12.27
CA TYR A 322 19.88 -8.41 13.20
C TYR A 322 18.70 -7.78 12.44
N PRO A 323 17.47 -8.32 12.59
CA PRO A 323 17.16 -9.58 13.26
C PRO A 323 17.89 -10.78 12.64
N ALA A 324 18.19 -11.78 13.45
CA ALA A 324 18.56 -13.10 12.96
C ALA A 324 17.29 -13.92 12.79
N TYR A 325 17.00 -14.32 11.56
CA TYR A 325 15.81 -15.12 11.24
C TYR A 325 16.17 -16.60 11.09
N ASP A 326 15.28 -17.49 11.53
CA ASP A 326 15.38 -18.91 11.19
C ASP A 326 15.17 -19.08 9.69
N THR A 327 16.19 -19.57 8.98
CA THR A 327 16.16 -19.77 7.53
C THR A 327 15.25 -20.92 7.11
N SER A 328 14.86 -21.78 8.06
CA SER A 328 13.82 -22.79 7.90
C SER A 328 12.41 -22.18 7.84
N GLU A 329 12.22 -20.96 8.33
CA GLU A 329 10.96 -20.22 8.23
C GLU A 329 11.06 -19.12 7.16
N PHE A 330 12.10 -18.29 7.27
CA PHE A 330 12.36 -17.11 6.44
C PHE A 330 13.54 -17.38 5.48
N TYR A 331 13.24 -18.08 4.40
CA TYR A 331 14.18 -18.37 3.30
C TYR A 331 14.36 -17.15 2.36
N PRO A 332 15.37 -17.16 1.47
CA PRO A 332 15.70 -16.01 0.62
C PRO A 332 14.51 -15.37 -0.11
N ALA A 333 13.71 -16.19 -0.80
CA ALA A 333 12.59 -15.69 -1.58
C ALA A 333 11.31 -15.41 -0.76
N TYR A 334 11.29 -15.57 0.58
CA TYR A 334 10.09 -15.56 1.42
C TYR A 334 9.03 -14.50 1.07
N VAL A 335 9.46 -13.25 0.82
CA VAL A 335 8.59 -12.12 0.43
C VAL A 335 8.81 -11.64 -1.02
N LYS A 336 9.44 -12.44 -1.87
CA LYS A 336 9.77 -12.11 -3.27
C LYS A 336 8.81 -12.85 -4.22
N PHE A 337 7.58 -12.36 -4.34
CA PHE A 337 6.51 -13.09 -5.05
C PHE A 337 6.60 -12.92 -6.56
N LEU A 338 6.78 -11.69 -7.05
CA LEU A 338 7.07 -11.48 -8.46
C LEU A 338 8.46 -12.05 -8.78
N LEU A 339 8.56 -12.80 -9.89
CA LEU A 339 9.74 -13.50 -10.41
C LEU A 339 10.13 -14.81 -9.68
N PHE A 340 10.01 -14.88 -8.35
CA PHE A 340 10.43 -16.07 -7.57
C PHE A 340 9.30 -16.78 -6.81
N GLY A 341 8.07 -16.27 -6.86
CA GLY A 341 6.88 -16.93 -6.31
C GLY A 341 6.84 -17.04 -4.79
N GLY A 342 7.80 -16.48 -4.06
CA GLY A 342 7.93 -16.79 -2.65
C GLY A 342 8.18 -18.27 -2.39
N GLU A 343 8.94 -18.94 -3.27
CA GLU A 343 9.20 -20.38 -3.15
C GLU A 343 10.40 -20.67 -2.25
N ARG A 344 10.26 -21.66 -1.37
CA ARG A 344 11.31 -22.07 -0.41
C ARG A 344 12.63 -22.46 -1.07
N GLY A 345 12.55 -23.19 -2.17
CA GLY A 345 13.71 -23.69 -2.93
C GLY A 345 14.12 -22.80 -4.09
N ALA A 346 13.65 -21.55 -4.16
CA ALA A 346 14.02 -20.66 -5.25
C ALA A 346 15.51 -20.34 -5.21
N GLU A 347 16.21 -20.65 -6.30
CA GLU A 347 17.57 -20.17 -6.55
C GLU A 347 17.50 -18.72 -7.03
N MET A 348 17.77 -17.78 -6.14
CA MET A 348 17.86 -16.36 -6.48
C MET A 348 19.30 -16.01 -6.88
N PRO A 349 19.56 -15.66 -8.16
CA PRO A 349 20.90 -15.26 -8.56
C PRO A 349 21.33 -13.99 -7.80
N PRO A 350 22.57 -13.91 -7.29
CA PRO A 350 23.01 -12.78 -6.46
C PRO A 350 23.05 -11.44 -7.23
N TYR A 351 23.06 -11.49 -8.56
CA TYR A 351 23.00 -10.33 -9.45
C TYR A 351 21.57 -9.86 -9.74
N ILE A 352 20.52 -10.51 -9.23
CA ILE A 352 19.14 -10.03 -9.32
C ILE A 352 18.70 -9.54 -7.94
N ARG A 353 18.29 -8.28 -7.86
CA ARG A 353 17.66 -7.71 -6.65
C ARG A 353 16.24 -7.26 -6.94
N ILE A 354 15.37 -7.53 -5.98
CA ILE A 354 13.96 -7.17 -6.02
C ILE A 354 13.67 -6.24 -4.86
N PHE A 355 13.38 -4.99 -5.17
CA PHE A 355 12.98 -3.95 -4.24
C PHE A 355 11.46 -3.93 -4.22
N ASN A 356 10.85 -4.63 -3.26
CA ASN A 356 9.41 -4.85 -3.27
C ASN A 356 8.75 -4.73 -1.90
N LYS A 357 7.43 -4.60 -1.92
CA LYS A 357 6.60 -4.81 -0.72
C LYS A 357 5.36 -5.61 -1.07
N PRO A 358 5.31 -6.92 -0.73
CA PRO A 358 4.10 -7.70 -0.92
C PRO A 358 3.11 -7.48 0.21
N GLY A 359 1.86 -7.89 -0.03
CA GLY A 359 0.82 -8.03 0.98
C GLY A 359 -0.14 -9.14 0.62
N TRP A 360 -0.51 -9.95 1.61
CA TRP A 360 -1.50 -11.00 1.44
C TRP A 360 -2.40 -11.11 2.67
N ALA A 361 -3.70 -11.21 2.44
CA ALA A 361 -4.71 -11.48 3.47
C ALA A 361 -6.08 -11.57 2.79
N TYR A 362 -7.01 -12.28 3.42
CA TYR A 362 -8.41 -12.33 2.97
C TYR A 362 -8.58 -12.74 1.49
N GLY A 363 -7.72 -13.63 0.99
CA GLY A 363 -7.70 -14.04 -0.42
C GLY A 363 -6.98 -13.09 -1.37
N TYR A 364 -6.72 -11.85 -0.98
CA TYR A 364 -5.94 -10.91 -1.79
C TYR A 364 -4.45 -11.18 -1.65
N LEU A 365 -3.74 -11.28 -2.77
CA LEU A 365 -2.29 -11.41 -2.88
C LEU A 365 -1.78 -10.33 -3.82
N THR A 366 -0.98 -9.41 -3.29
CA THR A 366 -0.46 -8.25 -4.01
C THR A 366 1.05 -8.19 -3.86
N ASP A 367 1.75 -7.80 -4.92
CA ASP A 367 3.17 -7.45 -4.86
C ASP A 367 3.46 -6.28 -5.80
N VAL A 368 4.32 -5.36 -5.36
CA VAL A 368 4.83 -4.24 -6.16
C VAL A 368 6.34 -4.26 -6.07
N ALA A 369 7.01 -4.28 -7.22
CA ALA A 369 8.45 -4.53 -7.29
C ALA A 369 9.11 -3.63 -8.32
N TYR A 370 10.28 -3.12 -7.97
CA TYR A 370 11.33 -2.74 -8.91
C TYR A 370 12.36 -3.88 -8.94
N ILE A 371 12.66 -4.38 -10.14
CA ILE A 371 13.52 -5.53 -10.34
C ILE A 371 14.75 -5.06 -11.12
N ALA A 372 15.93 -5.32 -10.58
CA ALA A 372 17.21 -4.95 -11.14
C ALA A 372 18.08 -6.20 -11.35
N ASP A 373 18.57 -6.39 -12.56
CA ASP A 373 19.57 -7.38 -12.91
C ASP A 373 20.89 -6.66 -13.24
N PHE A 374 21.84 -6.79 -12.32
CA PHE A 374 23.14 -6.15 -12.39
C PHE A 374 24.11 -6.84 -13.36
N ALA A 375 23.86 -8.08 -13.76
CA ALA A 375 24.70 -8.78 -14.73
C ALA A 375 24.37 -8.35 -16.16
N HIS A 376 23.08 -8.12 -16.44
CA HIS A 376 22.59 -7.76 -17.78
C HIS A 376 22.21 -6.28 -17.92
N ASN A 377 22.35 -5.47 -16.86
CA ASN A 377 21.96 -4.05 -16.81
C ASN A 377 20.49 -3.84 -17.20
N ILE A 378 19.62 -4.70 -16.66
CA ILE A 378 18.17 -4.68 -16.90
C ILE A 378 17.47 -4.12 -15.68
N GLU A 379 16.47 -3.29 -15.91
CA GLU A 379 15.57 -2.80 -14.87
C GLU A 379 14.15 -2.64 -15.39
N PHE A 380 13.17 -2.85 -14.52
CA PHE A 380 11.76 -2.60 -14.78
C PHE A 380 10.98 -2.57 -13.46
N MET A 381 9.75 -2.04 -13.49
CA MET A 381 8.81 -2.23 -12.39
C MET A 381 7.66 -3.13 -12.81
N LEU A 382 7.15 -3.89 -11.85
CA LEU A 382 6.03 -4.79 -12.03
C LEU A 382 5.18 -4.78 -10.77
N SER A 383 3.87 -4.76 -10.94
CA SER A 383 2.93 -4.78 -9.83
C SER A 383 1.72 -5.59 -10.22
N ALA A 384 1.25 -6.43 -9.31
CA ALA A 384 0.06 -7.23 -9.56
C ALA A 384 -0.74 -7.45 -8.28
N THR A 385 -2.05 -7.55 -8.42
CA THR A 385 -2.95 -8.05 -7.38
C THR A 385 -3.83 -9.14 -7.95
N VAL A 386 -4.06 -10.19 -7.16
CA VAL A 386 -4.91 -11.33 -7.49
C VAL A 386 -5.73 -11.71 -6.26
N TYR A 387 -7.00 -12.05 -6.48
CA TYR A 387 -7.92 -12.56 -5.47
C TYR A 387 -8.07 -14.08 -5.63
N VAL A 388 -7.46 -14.84 -4.74
CA VAL A 388 -7.51 -16.32 -4.68
C VAL A 388 -8.37 -16.77 -3.50
N ASN A 389 -9.67 -16.82 -3.74
CA ASN A 389 -10.64 -17.33 -2.78
C ASN A 389 -11.72 -18.13 -3.51
N LYS A 390 -11.36 -19.33 -3.98
CA LYS A 390 -12.27 -20.17 -4.79
C LYS A 390 -13.54 -20.54 -4.03
N GLY A 391 -13.42 -20.78 -2.73
CA GLY A 391 -14.56 -21.10 -1.85
C GLY A 391 -15.47 -19.90 -1.58
N GLY A 392 -14.99 -18.68 -1.80
CA GLY A 392 -15.72 -17.44 -1.50
C GLY A 392 -15.88 -17.18 0.00
N ASN A 393 -15.18 -17.92 0.87
CA ASN A 393 -15.25 -17.77 2.32
C ASN A 393 -14.08 -16.92 2.79
N ILE A 394 -14.33 -15.89 3.59
CA ILE A 394 -13.27 -15.13 4.27
C ILE A 394 -12.98 -15.82 5.61
N ASP A 395 -12.39 -17.02 5.53
CA ASP A 395 -12.21 -17.94 6.66
C ASP A 395 -10.72 -18.19 7.02
N GLY A 396 -9.80 -17.55 6.31
CA GLY A 396 -8.36 -17.72 6.54
C GLY A 396 -7.71 -18.79 5.65
N ARG A 397 -8.47 -19.52 4.82
CA ARG A 397 -7.96 -20.53 3.88
C ARG A 397 -8.09 -20.00 2.46
N TYR A 398 -6.95 -19.83 1.79
CA TYR A 398 -6.88 -19.21 0.47
C TYR A 398 -5.84 -19.93 -0.39
N GLU A 399 -6.04 -19.96 -1.70
CA GLU A 399 -5.16 -20.67 -2.65
C GLU A 399 -3.89 -19.86 -2.99
N PHE A 400 -3.24 -19.29 -1.97
CA PHE A 400 -2.03 -18.48 -2.12
C PHE A 400 -0.87 -19.30 -2.68
N ASN A 401 -0.65 -20.53 -2.20
CA ASN A 401 0.50 -21.34 -2.62
C ASN A 401 0.22 -22.12 -3.92
N GLU A 402 -1.02 -22.52 -4.13
CA GLU A 402 -1.43 -23.40 -5.23
C GLU A 402 -1.75 -22.60 -6.50
N THR A 403 -2.23 -21.35 -6.36
CA THR A 403 -2.67 -20.53 -7.50
C THR A 403 -2.00 -19.17 -7.53
N GLY A 404 -2.04 -18.40 -6.44
CA GLY A 404 -1.59 -17.01 -6.43
C GLY A 404 -0.09 -16.83 -6.67
N LYS A 405 0.74 -17.48 -5.85
CA LYS A 405 2.21 -17.44 -5.93
C LYS A 405 2.77 -18.01 -7.24
N PRO A 406 2.29 -19.17 -7.75
CA PRO A 406 2.68 -19.65 -9.08
C PRO A 406 2.39 -18.64 -10.20
N PHE A 407 1.25 -17.96 -10.15
CA PHE A 407 0.94 -16.88 -11.09
C PHE A 407 1.93 -15.71 -10.96
N MET A 408 2.23 -15.23 -9.75
CA MET A 408 3.19 -14.13 -9.53
C MET A 408 4.59 -14.47 -10.07
N LYS A 409 5.04 -15.71 -9.86
CA LYS A 409 6.29 -16.23 -10.42
C LYS A 409 6.27 -16.19 -11.94
N ALA A 410 5.26 -16.82 -12.55
CA ALA A 410 5.13 -16.91 -14.00
C ALA A 410 5.04 -15.52 -14.65
N LEU A 411 4.26 -14.60 -14.06
CA LEU A 411 4.16 -13.22 -14.51
C LEU A 411 5.51 -12.51 -14.49
N GLY A 412 6.25 -12.59 -13.36
CA GLY A 412 7.57 -11.99 -13.27
C GLY A 412 8.57 -12.56 -14.28
N GLN A 413 8.55 -13.89 -14.49
CA GLN A 413 9.41 -14.55 -15.47
C GLN A 413 9.09 -14.14 -16.91
N VAL A 414 7.82 -14.05 -17.29
CA VAL A 414 7.39 -13.60 -18.63
C VAL A 414 7.90 -12.18 -18.92
N ILE A 415 7.78 -11.27 -17.95
CA ILE A 415 8.26 -9.89 -18.11
C ILE A 415 9.79 -9.84 -18.14
N TYR A 416 10.47 -10.57 -17.26
CA TYR A 416 11.93 -10.63 -17.23
C TYR A 416 12.52 -11.20 -18.53
N GLU A 417 11.96 -12.30 -19.06
CA GLU A 417 12.38 -12.89 -20.34
C GLU A 417 12.17 -11.94 -21.52
N TYR A 418 11.10 -11.16 -21.50
CA TYR A 418 10.89 -10.09 -22.48
C TYR A 418 11.96 -9.00 -22.36
N GLU A 419 12.24 -8.52 -21.14
CA GLU A 419 13.27 -7.52 -20.88
C GLU A 419 14.68 -8.02 -21.26
N LEU A 420 14.98 -9.31 -21.07
CA LEU A 420 16.25 -9.92 -21.45
C LEU A 420 16.50 -9.86 -22.96
N LYS A 421 15.44 -10.02 -23.77
CA LYS A 421 15.51 -9.97 -25.25
C LYS A 421 15.40 -8.56 -25.81
N ARG A 422 14.97 -7.59 -25.00
CA ARG A 422 14.71 -6.22 -25.43
C ARG A 422 16.01 -5.49 -25.77
N LYS A 423 16.11 -4.98 -27.00
CA LYS A 423 17.20 -4.09 -27.39
C LYS A 423 17.03 -2.74 -26.70
N ARG A 424 18.10 -2.26 -26.07
CA ARG A 424 18.17 -0.94 -25.41
C ARG A 424 19.19 -0.09 -26.13
N LYS A 425 18.87 1.19 -26.33
CA LYS A 425 19.80 2.15 -26.93
C LYS A 425 20.93 2.51 -25.96
N TYR A 426 20.61 2.63 -24.68
CA TYR A 426 21.56 2.90 -23.61
C TYR A 426 21.38 1.89 -22.48
N PRO A 427 22.45 1.22 -22.00
CA PRO A 427 22.37 0.31 -20.86
C PRO A 427 22.12 1.09 -19.56
N ALA A 428 21.42 0.46 -18.60
CA ALA A 428 21.17 1.08 -17.31
C ALA A 428 22.43 1.12 -16.43
N ASN A 429 22.70 2.26 -15.80
CA ASN A 429 23.66 2.34 -14.72
C ASN A 429 22.94 2.12 -13.39
N LEU A 430 23.12 0.91 -12.84
CA LEU A 430 22.45 0.49 -11.62
C LEU A 430 23.28 0.74 -10.35
N ALA A 431 24.39 1.47 -10.42
CA ALA A 431 25.32 1.66 -9.30
C ALA A 431 24.66 2.25 -8.05
N ARG A 432 23.62 3.08 -8.19
CA ARG A 432 22.85 3.67 -7.06
C ARG A 432 22.20 2.61 -6.17
N TYR A 433 21.98 1.40 -6.69
CA TYR A 433 21.24 0.32 -6.03
C TYR A 433 22.12 -0.86 -5.58
N LYS A 434 23.45 -0.71 -5.65
CA LYS A 434 24.41 -1.75 -5.24
C LYS A 434 24.67 -1.75 -3.74
#